data_AF-A0AB39N5I1-F1
#
_entry.id   AF-A0AB39N5I1-F1
#
_cell.length_a   1.000
_cell.length_b   1.000
_cell.length_c   1.000
_cell.angle_alpha   90.00
_cell.angle_beta   90.00
_cell.angle_gamma   90.00
#
_symmetry.space_group_name_H-M   'P 1'
#
loop_
_entity.id
_entity.type
_entity.pdbx_description
1 polymer ?
#
loop_
_entity_poly.entity_id
_entity_poly.type
_entity_poly.pdbx_seq_one_letter_code
_entity_poly.pdbx_strand_id
1 'polypeptide(L)'
;MAVVRVIQEFPDELEADLLEFFSVDLLDLWHGRLSLRRIGVLIHSLMSKPGRSTLLMAMDERAKWPERDYMLARMSDALELSNYLFLKANVDESDARDLELPPPIPRPGEPEPQPDRQHEFSDAQELTSFFGRLNSA
;
A
#
# COMPACT_ATOMS: atom_id res chain seq x y z
N MET A 1 16.90 -6.05 -11.07
CA MET A 1 17.62 -5.19 -10.10
C MET A 1 19.10 -5.50 -10.14
N ALA A 2 19.95 -4.49 -9.97
CA ALA A 2 21.38 -4.72 -9.78
C ALA A 2 21.64 -5.19 -8.35
N VAL A 3 22.18 -6.41 -8.18
CA VAL A 3 22.47 -7.03 -6.86
C VAL A 3 23.31 -6.12 -5.97
N VAL A 4 24.31 -5.46 -6.55
CA VAL A 4 25.22 -4.56 -5.84
C VAL A 4 24.48 -3.41 -5.18
N ARG A 5 23.43 -2.88 -5.83
CA ARG A 5 22.64 -1.77 -5.29
C ARG A 5 21.88 -2.19 -4.04
N VAL A 6 21.27 -3.37 -4.06
CA VAL A 6 20.52 -3.92 -2.92
C VAL A 6 21.44 -4.11 -1.71
N ILE A 7 22.65 -4.62 -1.92
CA ILE A 7 23.65 -4.80 -0.85
C ILE A 7 24.07 -3.46 -0.23
N GLN A 8 24.10 -2.39 -1.02
CA GLN A 8 24.48 -1.05 -0.53
C GLN A 8 23.34 -0.35 0.21
N GLU A 9 22.11 -0.50 -0.26
CA GLU A 9 20.94 0.19 0.28
C GLU A 9 20.32 -0.54 1.49
N PHE A 10 20.37 -1.89 1.51
CA PHE A 10 19.72 -2.73 2.52
C PHE A 10 20.61 -3.91 2.95
N PRO A 11 21.78 -3.66 3.56
CA PRO A 11 22.71 -4.72 3.96
C PRO A 11 22.14 -5.59 5.09
N ASP A 12 21.57 -4.96 6.12
CA ASP A 12 21.16 -5.63 7.35
C ASP A 12 19.90 -6.49 7.13
N GLU A 13 18.92 -5.97 6.39
CA GLU A 13 17.69 -6.69 6.05
C GLU A 13 17.97 -7.84 5.09
N LEU A 14 18.94 -7.68 4.19
CA LEU A 14 19.37 -8.76 3.32
C LEU A 14 20.06 -9.87 4.11
N GLU A 15 20.96 -9.54 5.04
CA GLU A 15 21.65 -10.53 5.87
C GLU A 15 20.65 -11.31 6.75
N ALA A 16 19.71 -10.61 7.38
CA ALA A 16 18.65 -11.23 8.18
C ALA A 16 17.83 -12.24 7.36
N ASP A 17 17.37 -11.84 6.17
CA ASP A 17 16.59 -12.72 5.29
C ASP A 17 17.41 -13.91 4.77
N LEU A 18 18.69 -13.70 4.44
CA LEU A 18 19.56 -14.77 3.97
C LEU A 18 19.79 -15.84 5.06
N LEU A 19 19.97 -15.40 6.31
CA LEU A 19 20.10 -16.29 7.45
C LEU A 19 18.79 -17.01 7.78
N GLU A 20 17.66 -16.30 7.80
CA GLU A 20 16.35 -16.88 8.13
C GLU A 20 15.89 -17.92 7.10
N PHE A 21 15.90 -17.58 5.81
CA PHE A 21 15.31 -18.43 4.77
C PHE A 21 16.26 -19.45 4.19
N PHE A 22 17.56 -19.16 4.15
CA PHE A 22 18.54 -19.97 3.45
C PHE A 22 19.69 -20.44 4.34
N SER A 23 19.79 -19.94 5.58
CA SER A 23 20.91 -20.22 6.50
C SER A 23 22.27 -19.89 5.86
N VAL A 24 22.31 -18.84 5.04
CA VAL A 24 23.51 -18.35 4.36
C VAL A 24 23.90 -17.02 4.96
N ASP A 25 25.19 -16.86 5.25
CA ASP A 25 25.75 -15.61 5.73
C ASP A 25 26.16 -14.71 4.55
N LEU A 26 25.83 -13.42 4.62
CA LEU A 26 26.25 -12.44 3.62
C LEU A 26 27.78 -12.27 3.59
N LEU A 27 28.46 -12.49 4.72
CA LEU A 27 29.93 -12.43 4.84
C LEU A 27 30.64 -13.46 3.94
N ASP A 28 29.95 -14.53 3.55
CA ASP A 28 30.48 -15.51 2.59
C ASP A 28 30.76 -14.92 1.22
N LEU A 29 30.15 -13.79 0.87
CA LEU A 29 30.48 -13.04 -0.32
C LEU A 29 31.91 -12.49 -0.25
N TRP A 30 32.30 -11.92 0.89
CA TRP A 30 33.64 -11.37 1.11
C TRP A 30 34.71 -12.47 1.20
N HIS A 31 34.35 -13.63 1.77
CA HIS A 31 35.23 -14.80 1.80
C HIS A 31 35.35 -15.53 0.46
N GLY A 32 34.60 -15.13 -0.58
CA GLY A 32 34.61 -15.76 -1.89
C GLY A 32 33.90 -17.12 -1.96
N ARG A 33 33.15 -17.50 -0.93
CA ARG A 33 32.34 -18.73 -0.90
C ARG A 33 30.97 -18.55 -1.55
N LEU A 34 30.47 -17.32 -1.57
CA LEU A 34 29.20 -16.94 -2.19
C LEU A 34 29.46 -16.02 -3.40
N SER A 35 28.82 -16.30 -4.53
CA SER A 35 28.94 -15.45 -5.73
C SER A 35 27.81 -14.43 -5.83
N LEU A 36 28.09 -13.27 -6.43
CA LEU A 36 27.06 -12.25 -6.73
C LEU A 36 25.89 -12.82 -7.55
N ARG A 37 26.18 -13.77 -8.45
CA ARG A 37 25.15 -14.49 -9.20
C ARG A 37 24.23 -15.27 -8.28
N ARG A 38 24.79 -15.99 -7.30
CA ARG A 38 24.00 -16.76 -6.33
C ARG A 38 23.14 -15.83 -5.47
N ILE A 39 23.70 -14.71 -5.00
CA ILE A 39 22.93 -13.70 -4.26
C ILE A 39 21.75 -13.20 -5.09
N GLY A 40 21.95 -12.89 -6.38
CA GLY A 40 20.86 -12.48 -7.26
C GLY A 40 19.73 -13.50 -7.36
N VAL A 41 20.06 -14.80 -7.35
CA VAL A 41 19.05 -15.88 -7.31
C VAL A 41 18.32 -15.92 -5.97
N LEU A 42 19.03 -15.76 -4.84
CA LEU A 42 18.42 -15.72 -3.51
C LEU A 42 17.49 -14.52 -3.34
N ILE A 43 17.93 -13.33 -3.76
CA ILE A 43 17.10 -12.11 -3.78
C ILE A 43 15.84 -12.34 -4.61
N HIS A 44 15.96 -12.94 -5.80
CA HIS A 44 14.78 -13.25 -6.62
C HIS A 44 13.82 -14.22 -5.93
N SER A 45 14.34 -15.21 -5.21
CA SER A 45 13.52 -16.13 -4.42
C SER A 45 12.84 -15.45 -3.22
N LEU A 46 13.46 -14.42 -2.62
CA LEU A 46 12.87 -13.63 -1.54
C LEU A 46 11.68 -12.80 -2.03
N MET A 47 11.76 -12.27 -3.26
CA MET A 47 10.65 -11.51 -3.88
C MET A 47 9.36 -12.31 -4.03
N SER A 48 9.42 -13.64 -4.00
CA SER A 48 8.23 -14.51 -4.03
C SER A 48 7.60 -14.75 -2.65
N LYS A 49 8.08 -14.10 -1.58
CA LYS A 49 7.65 -14.32 -0.18
C LYS A 49 7.19 -13.01 0.49
N PRO A 50 6.05 -12.42 0.06
CA PRO A 50 5.52 -11.21 0.67
C PRO A 50 5.09 -11.44 2.12
N GLY A 51 5.21 -10.41 2.97
CA GLY A 51 4.84 -10.43 4.38
C GLY A 51 5.75 -11.26 5.30
N ARG A 52 6.90 -11.74 4.80
CA ARG A 52 7.89 -12.46 5.62
C ARG A 52 9.32 -11.95 5.41
N SER A 53 9.68 -11.58 4.17
CA SER A 53 11.01 -11.06 3.86
C SER A 53 11.19 -9.63 4.40
N THR A 54 12.14 -9.43 5.30
CA THR A 54 12.49 -8.12 5.86
C THR A 54 13.02 -7.17 4.78
N LEU A 55 13.80 -7.69 3.83
CA LEU A 55 14.28 -6.95 2.67
C LEU A 55 13.11 -6.38 1.89
N LEU A 56 12.13 -7.22 1.55
CA LEU A 56 11.00 -6.80 0.73
C LEU A 56 10.15 -5.75 1.46
N MET A 57 9.98 -5.88 2.78
CA MET A 57 9.28 -4.91 3.62
C MET A 57 9.99 -3.55 3.71
N ALA A 58 11.32 -3.53 3.68
CA ALA A 58 12.12 -2.30 3.67
C ALA A 58 12.09 -1.61 2.29
N MET A 59 12.01 -2.39 1.21
CA MET A 59 11.94 -1.86 -0.16
C MET A 59 10.54 -1.36 -0.54
N ASP A 60 9.50 -2.02 -0.07
CA ASP A 60 8.11 -1.65 -0.31
C ASP A 60 7.28 -1.86 0.95
N GLU A 61 6.73 -0.77 1.46
CA GLU A 61 5.80 -0.76 2.59
C GLU A 61 4.60 -1.68 2.36
N ARG A 62 4.16 -1.89 1.11
CA ARG A 62 3.05 -2.80 0.78
C ARG A 62 3.39 -4.26 1.03
N ALA A 63 4.68 -4.61 0.98
CA ALA A 63 5.11 -5.97 1.24
C ALA A 63 5.07 -6.35 2.74
N LYS A 64 4.76 -5.39 3.63
CA LYS A 64 4.55 -5.64 5.06
C LYS A 64 3.39 -6.58 5.32
N TRP A 65 2.35 -6.54 4.50
CA TRP A 65 1.24 -7.46 4.63
C TRP A 65 1.31 -8.58 3.60
N PRO A 66 1.01 -9.83 3.99
CA PRO A 66 0.73 -10.89 3.05
C PRO A 66 -0.61 -10.61 2.33
N GLU A 67 -0.76 -11.15 1.12
CA GLU A 67 -1.94 -10.93 0.27
C GLU A 67 -3.28 -11.25 0.97
N ARG A 68 -3.30 -12.29 1.80
CA ARG A 68 -4.49 -12.67 2.58
C ARG A 68 -4.97 -11.55 3.50
N ASP A 69 -4.07 -10.75 4.07
CA ASP A 69 -4.41 -9.69 5.02
C ASP A 69 -5.02 -8.50 4.26
N TYR A 70 -4.52 -8.21 3.05
CA TYR A 70 -5.16 -7.27 2.13
C TYR A 70 -6.57 -7.70 1.74
N MET A 71 -6.77 -8.98 1.42
CA MET A 71 -8.09 -9.53 1.09
C MET A 71 -9.05 -9.44 2.28
N LEU A 72 -8.60 -9.78 3.48
CA LEU A 72 -9.40 -9.70 4.70
C LEU A 72 -9.81 -8.25 5.02
N ALA A 73 -8.87 -7.30 4.92
CA ALA A 73 -9.19 -5.89 5.10
C ALA A 73 -10.27 -5.43 4.10
N ARG A 74 -10.12 -5.79 2.82
CA ARG A 74 -11.10 -5.45 1.78
C ARG A 74 -12.48 -6.05 2.04
N MET A 75 -12.54 -7.29 2.53
CA MET A 75 -13.80 -7.94 2.91
C MET A 75 -14.45 -7.23 4.10
N SER A 76 -13.67 -6.85 5.12
CA SER A 76 -14.16 -6.10 6.28
C SER A 76 -14.75 -4.76 5.85
N ASP A 77 -14.03 -3.99 5.04
CA ASP A 77 -14.50 -2.68 4.55
C ASP A 77 -15.83 -2.82 3.78
N ALA A 78 -15.96 -3.88 2.96
CA ALA A 78 -17.18 -4.14 2.20
C ALA A 78 -18.37 -4.51 3.09
N LEU A 79 -18.13 -5.28 4.16
CA LEU A 79 -19.16 -5.65 5.13
C LEU A 79 -19.62 -4.45 5.95
N GLU A 80 -18.68 -3.62 6.42
CA GLU A 80 -18.99 -2.39 7.15
C GLU A 80 -19.80 -1.42 6.29
N LEU A 81 -19.39 -1.23 5.02
CA LEU A 81 -20.15 -0.42 4.07
C LEU A 81 -21.56 -0.98 3.83
N SER A 82 -21.70 -2.31 3.68
CA SER A 82 -23.00 -2.95 3.52
C SER A 82 -23.91 -2.70 4.74
N ASN A 83 -23.36 -2.82 5.94
CA ASN A 83 -24.08 -2.57 7.19
C ASN A 83 -24.50 -1.10 7.31
N TYR A 84 -23.60 -0.17 6.97
CA TYR A 84 -23.90 1.26 6.92
C TYR A 84 -25.06 1.56 5.97
N LEU A 85 -25.01 1.06 4.74
CA LEU A 85 -26.05 1.27 3.74
C LEU A 85 -27.39 0.65 4.18
N PHE A 86 -27.34 -0.52 4.80
CA PHE A 86 -28.53 -1.16 5.36
C PHE A 86 -29.14 -0.31 6.48
N LEU A 87 -28.36 0.15 7.45
CA LEU A 87 -28.85 1.01 8.53
C LEU A 87 -29.44 2.30 7.98
N LYS A 88 -28.71 2.99 7.09
CA LYS A 88 -29.15 4.26 6.48
C LYS A 88 -30.49 4.14 5.74
N ALA A 89 -30.78 2.97 5.16
CA ALA A 89 -32.04 2.73 4.47
C ALA A 89 -33.21 2.37 5.41
N ASN A 90 -32.93 1.98 6.65
CA ASN A 90 -33.92 1.41 7.58
C ASN A 90 -34.13 2.23 8.87
N VAL A 91 -33.41 3.35 9.05
CA VAL A 91 -33.62 4.28 10.17
C VAL A 91 -34.39 5.52 9.71
N ASP A 92 -35.03 6.20 10.66
CA ASP A 92 -35.74 7.44 10.39
C ASP A 92 -34.78 8.56 9.93
N GLU A 93 -35.31 9.53 9.18
CA GLU A 93 -34.49 10.56 8.53
C GLU A 93 -33.71 11.46 9.52
N SER A 94 -34.19 11.60 10.77
CA SER A 94 -33.44 12.28 11.82
C SER A 94 -32.16 11.53 12.17
N ASP A 95 -32.26 10.22 12.34
CA ASP A 95 -31.19 9.37 12.84
C ASP A 95 -30.22 8.99 11.70
N ALA A 96 -30.73 8.96 10.46
CA ALA A 96 -29.92 8.76 9.25
C ALA A 96 -28.91 9.89 9.00
N ARG A 97 -29.16 11.10 9.49
CA ARG A 97 -28.24 12.25 9.33
C ARG A 97 -27.01 12.14 10.23
N ASP A 98 -27.15 11.48 11.36
CA ASP A 98 -26.08 11.32 12.36
C ASP A 98 -25.23 10.06 12.08
N LEU A 99 -25.62 9.23 11.12
CA LEU A 99 -24.88 8.05 10.69
C LEU A 99 -23.68 8.41 9.81
N GLU A 100 -22.49 8.30 10.39
CA GLU A 100 -21.22 8.50 9.71
C GLU A 100 -20.81 7.28 8.86
N LEU A 101 -20.18 7.54 7.71
CA LEU A 101 -19.62 6.50 6.86
C LEU A 101 -18.38 5.90 7.54
N PRO A 102 -18.29 4.56 7.71
CA PRO A 102 -17.12 3.96 8.33
C PRO A 102 -15.87 4.17 7.46
N PRO A 103 -14.76 4.63 8.05
CA PRO A 103 -13.50 4.77 7.32
C PRO A 103 -12.91 3.39 6.99
N PRO A 104 -12.23 3.23 5.84
CA PRO A 104 -11.58 1.97 5.49
C PRO A 104 -10.39 1.69 6.41
N ILE A 105 -10.07 0.40 6.59
CA ILE A 105 -8.90 -0.02 7.36
C ILE A 105 -7.62 0.51 6.70
N PRO A 106 -6.70 1.17 7.43
CA PRO A 106 -5.47 1.71 6.87
C PRO A 106 -4.54 0.58 6.42
N ARG A 107 -4.14 0.60 5.13
CA ARG A 107 -3.30 -0.44 4.52
C ARG A 107 -1.85 0.04 4.41
N PRO A 108 -0.85 -0.84 4.60
CA PRO A 108 0.55 -0.47 4.40
C PRO A 108 0.80 0.00 2.96
N GLY A 109 1.49 1.13 2.82
CA GLY A 109 1.84 1.71 1.53
C GLY A 109 0.68 2.32 0.74
N GLU A 110 -0.51 2.42 1.32
CA GLU A 110 -1.57 3.30 0.83
C GLU A 110 -1.56 4.62 1.62
N PRO A 111 -1.75 5.77 0.93
CA PRO A 111 -1.90 7.03 1.63
C PRO A 111 -3.13 6.96 2.54
N GLU A 112 -3.01 7.53 3.75
CA GLU A 112 -4.16 7.66 4.63
C GLU A 112 -5.30 8.39 3.90
N PRO A 113 -6.55 7.92 4.05
CA PRO A 113 -7.69 8.58 3.44
C PRO A 113 -7.76 10.01 3.97
N GLN A 114 -7.40 10.97 3.12
CA GLN A 114 -7.61 12.38 3.42
C GLN A 114 -9.11 12.60 3.49
N PRO A 115 -9.63 13.31 4.51
CA PRO A 115 -11.03 13.69 4.53
C PRO A 115 -11.33 14.39 3.22
N ASP A 116 -12.44 14.02 2.56
CA ASP A 116 -12.84 14.58 1.28
C ASP A 116 -12.67 16.09 1.35
N ARG A 117 -11.66 16.61 0.64
CA ARG A 117 -11.58 18.03 0.35
C ARG A 117 -12.89 18.29 -0.37
N GLN A 118 -13.81 18.98 0.30
CA GLN A 118 -15.02 19.48 -0.31
C GLN A 118 -14.56 20.18 -1.57
N HIS A 119 -14.77 19.55 -2.72
CA HIS A 119 -14.49 20.20 -3.97
C HIS A 119 -15.47 21.37 -3.98
N GLU A 120 -14.95 22.58 -3.83
CA GLU A 120 -15.73 23.78 -4.08
C GLU A 120 -16.16 23.65 -5.54
N PHE A 121 -17.39 23.14 -5.74
CA PHE A 121 -17.99 23.12 -7.05
C PHE A 121 -18.02 24.57 -7.53
N SER A 122 -17.46 24.84 -8.70
CA SER A 122 -17.53 26.17 -9.30
C SER A 122 -18.98 26.61 -9.40
N ASP A 123 -19.27 27.82 -8.95
CA ASP A 123 -20.61 28.38 -9.00
C ASP A 123 -21.08 28.53 -10.46
N ALA A 124 -22.38 28.42 -10.71
CA ALA A 124 -22.95 28.46 -12.06
C ALA A 124 -22.62 29.77 -12.80
N GLN A 125 -22.45 30.86 -12.06
CA GLN A 125 -22.01 32.14 -12.60
C GLN A 125 -20.55 32.10 -13.07
N GLU A 126 -19.69 31.38 -12.37
CA GLU A 126 -18.28 31.23 -12.69
C GLU A 126 -18.10 30.44 -14.00
N LEU A 127 -18.85 29.34 -14.15
CA LEU A 127 -18.89 28.56 -15.39
C LEU A 127 -19.35 29.40 -16.59
N THR A 128 -20.43 30.17 -16.41
CA THR A 128 -20.96 31.03 -17.46
C THR A 128 -19.93 32.08 -17.91
N SER A 129 -19.18 32.65 -16.97
CA SER A 129 -18.12 33.63 -17.26
C SER A 129 -16.90 33.03 -17.99
N PHE A 130 -16.59 31.76 -17.72
CA PHE A 130 -15.49 31.04 -18.35
C PHE A 130 -15.81 30.70 -19.80
N PHE A 131 -17.00 30.14 -20.06
CA PHE A 131 -17.44 29.82 -21.42
C PHE A 131 -17.65 31.08 -22.28
N GLY A 132 -18.09 32.18 -21.67
CA GLY A 132 -18.16 33.49 -22.35
C GLY A 132 -16.79 34.00 -22.83
N ARG A 133 -15.74 33.82 -22.01
CA ARG A 133 -14.36 34.20 -22.36
C ARG A 133 -13.77 33.33 -23.48
N LEU A 134 -14.08 32.04 -23.51
CA LEU A 134 -13.62 31.12 -24.56
C LEU A 134 -14.20 31.41 -25.94
N ASN A 135 -15.46 31.87 -26.02
CA ASN A 135 -16.10 32.23 -27.30
C ASN A 135 -15.70 33.62 -27.84
N SER A 136 -14.96 34.40 -27.05
CA SER A 136 -14.50 35.74 -27.43
C SER A 136 -13.03 35.80 -27.89
N ALA A 137 -12.36 34.64 -27.98
CA ALA A 137 -11.03 34.47 -28.57
C ALA A 137 -11.14 33.88 -29.98
#